data_AF-A0A6V7K0T5-F1
#
_entry.id   AF-A0A6V7K0T5-F1
#
_cell.length_a   1.000
_cell.length_b   1.000
_cell.length_c   1.000
_cell.angle_alpha   90.00
_cell.angle_beta   90.00
_cell.angle_gamma   90.00
#
_symmetry.space_group_name_H-M   'P 1'
#
loop_
_entity.id
_entity.type
_entity.pdbx_description
1 polymer ?
#
loop_
_entity_poly.entity_id
_entity_poly.type
_entity_poly.pdbx_seq_one_letter_code
_entity_poly.pdbx_strand_id
1 'polypeptide(L)'
;AFSSNIWIAIGASILIIPPILTLVRHVHTRIPFSTLLLKHYQQIFGVYCQEPLAHFPDETTLRIVYVSMFLTALLVYNMYAASLISILAVYVTYVPYTTLEEFADDGTKKFAVLKGSSTYRMLK
;
A
#
# COMPACT_ATOMS: atom_id res chain seq x y z
N ALA A 1 -2.77 4.57 -3.69
CA ALA A 1 -2.85 4.10 -2.29
C ALA A 1 -3.79 2.91 -2.22
N PHE A 2 -3.46 1.90 -1.42
CA PHE A 2 -4.31 0.71 -1.28
C PHE A 2 -5.50 0.93 -0.35
N SER A 3 -6.63 0.30 -0.70
CA SER A 3 -7.81 0.23 0.16
C SER A 3 -7.55 -0.59 1.44
N SER A 4 -8.30 -0.32 2.51
CA SER A 4 -8.19 -1.04 3.79
C SER A 4 -8.28 -2.57 3.64
N ASN A 5 -9.12 -3.07 2.74
CA ASN A 5 -9.26 -4.51 2.47
C ASN A 5 -7.96 -5.19 2.05
N ILE A 6 -7.10 -4.48 1.30
CA ILE A 6 -5.81 -5.02 0.83
C ILE A 6 -4.84 -5.12 2.00
N TRP A 7 -4.81 -4.10 2.87
CA TRP A 7 -3.99 -4.13 4.08
C TRP A 7 -4.39 -5.26 5.02
N ILE A 8 -5.70 -5.50 5.18
CA ILE A 8 -6.22 -6.63 5.94
C ILE A 8 -5.79 -7.96 5.31
N ALA A 9 -5.87 -8.09 3.99
CA ALA A 9 -5.45 -9.31 3.29
C ALA A 9 -3.95 -9.58 3.46
N ILE A 10 -3.10 -8.56 3.37
CA ILE A 10 -1.64 -8.66 3.61
C ILE A 10 -1.36 -9.04 5.07
N GLY A 11 -2.04 -8.40 6.03
CA GLY A 11 -1.89 -8.74 7.45
C GLY A 11 -2.33 -10.18 7.74
N ALA A 12 -3.44 -10.61 7.15
CA ALA A 12 -3.97 -11.97 7.30
C ALA A 12 -3.03 -13.01 6.69
N SER A 13 -2.42 -12.75 5.52
CA SER A 13 -1.46 -13.68 4.92
C SER A 13 -0.22 -13.84 5.78
N ILE A 14 0.33 -12.74 6.34
CA ILE A 14 1.46 -12.77 7.27
C ILE A 14 1.12 -13.57 8.54
N LEU A 15 -0.12 -13.51 9.01
CA LEU A 15 -0.58 -14.23 10.21
C LEU A 15 -0.82 -15.72 9.97
N ILE A 16 -1.38 -16.09 8.81
CA ILE A 16 -1.89 -17.46 8.55
C ILE A 16 -0.82 -18.39 7.97
N ILE A 17 0.07 -17.87 7.12
CA ILE A 17 1.07 -18.68 6.43
C ILE A 17 2.11 -19.33 7.39
N PRO A 18 2.74 -18.61 8.34
CA PRO A 18 3.73 -19.21 9.24
C PRO A 18 3.20 -20.38 10.09
N PRO A 19 2.00 -20.34 10.69
CA PRO A 19 1.49 -21.49 11.44
C PRO A 19 1.20 -22.69 10.54
N ILE A 20 0.74 -22.49 9.29
CA ILE A 20 0.57 -23.60 8.33
C ILE A 20 1.92 -24.26 8.04
N LEU A 21 2.95 -23.48 7.71
CA LEU A 21 4.31 -23.99 7.47
C LEU A 21 4.89 -24.69 8.70
N THR A 22 4.63 -24.14 9.88
CA THR A 22 5.10 -24.70 11.13
C THR A 22 4.41 -26.03 11.43
N LEU A 23 3.10 -26.15 11.22
CA LEU A 23 2.36 -27.40 11.41
C LEU A 23 2.88 -28.50 10.47
N VAL A 24 3.03 -28.20 9.18
CA VAL A 24 3.57 -29.15 8.19
C VAL A 24 4.95 -29.66 8.65
N ARG A 25 5.82 -28.76 9.10
CA ARG A 25 7.19 -29.10 9.45
C ARG A 25 7.32 -29.72 10.85
N HIS A 26 6.46 -29.37 11.79
CA HIS A 26 6.46 -29.92 13.15
C HIS A 26 6.08 -31.40 13.16
N VAL A 27 5.19 -31.83 12.26
CA VAL A 27 4.86 -33.26 12.09
C VAL A 27 6.09 -34.08 11.68
N HIS A 28 7.01 -33.48 10.92
CA HIS A 28 8.21 -34.15 10.41
C HIS A 28 9.47 -33.94 11.26
N THR A 29 9.48 -33.03 12.22
CA THR A 29 10.70 -32.65 12.96
C THR A 29 10.48 -32.62 14.47
N ARG A 30 11.50 -33.03 15.24
CA ARG A 30 11.47 -33.00 16.73
C ARG A 30 11.81 -31.62 17.32
N ILE A 31 11.74 -30.55 16.51
CA ILE A 31 12.07 -29.18 16.93
C ILE A 31 10.88 -28.60 17.72
N PRO A 32 11.13 -27.84 18.82
CA PRO A 32 10.06 -27.16 19.54
C PRO A 32 9.19 -26.31 18.63
N PHE A 33 7.87 -26.41 18.77
CA PHE A 33 6.92 -25.69 17.92
C PHE A 33 7.12 -24.16 17.98
N SER A 34 7.38 -23.61 19.18
CA SER A 34 7.54 -22.17 19.39
C SER A 34 8.75 -21.58 18.67
N THR A 35 9.90 -22.27 18.70
CA THR A 35 11.12 -21.81 18.03
C THR A 35 10.97 -21.88 16.52
N LEU A 36 10.29 -22.93 16.03
CA LEU A 36 10.00 -23.11 14.62
C LEU A 36 9.01 -22.05 14.10
N LEU A 37 7.97 -21.75 14.89
CA LEU A 37 6.98 -20.73 14.57
C LEU A 37 7.61 -19.34 14.48
N LEU A 38 8.39 -18.95 15.50
CA LEU A 38 9.08 -17.66 15.51
C LEU A 38 10.01 -17.49 14.31
N LYS A 39 10.75 -18.55 13.95
CA LYS A 39 11.63 -18.56 12.80
C LYS A 39 10.86 -18.33 11.49
N HIS A 40 9.76 -19.05 11.26
CA HIS A 40 8.96 -18.85 10.06
C HIS A 40 8.31 -17.46 10.03
N TYR A 41 7.89 -16.92 11.18
CA TYR A 41 7.37 -15.55 11.27
C TYR A 41 8.41 -14.51 10.87
N GLN A 42 9.62 -14.58 11.43
CA GLN A 42 10.73 -13.67 11.07
C GLN A 42 11.06 -13.75 9.58
N GLN A 43 11.12 -14.97 9.02
CA GLN A 43 11.40 -15.15 7.60
C GLN A 43 10.31 -14.58 6.70
N ILE A 44 9.03 -14.81 7.01
CA ILE A 44 7.91 -14.29 6.21
C ILE A 44 7.85 -12.77 6.32
N PHE A 45 8.00 -12.23 7.53
CA PHE A 45 8.07 -10.78 7.73
C PHE A 45 9.22 -10.17 6.91
N GLY A 46 10.42 -10.78 6.95
CA GLY A 46 11.56 -10.38 6.13
C GLY A 46 11.25 -10.39 4.63
N VAL A 47 10.56 -11.42 4.12
CA VAL A 47 10.15 -11.48 2.70
C VAL A 47 9.25 -10.30 2.31
N TYR A 48 8.29 -9.92 3.15
CA TYR A 48 7.45 -8.74 2.90
C TYR A 48 8.24 -7.43 3.00
N CYS A 49 9.26 -7.38 3.85
CA CYS A 49 10.24 -6.30 3.92
C CYS A 49 11.29 -6.33 2.81
N GLN A 50 11.20 -7.29 1.86
CA GLN A 50 12.15 -7.50 0.78
C GLN A 50 13.58 -7.83 1.25
N GLU A 51 13.71 -8.39 2.44
CA GLU A 51 14.99 -8.85 2.95
C GLU A 51 15.44 -10.13 2.23
N PRO A 52 16.71 -10.21 1.81
CA PRO A 52 17.24 -11.43 1.21
C PRO A 52 17.28 -12.57 2.23
N LEU A 53 16.81 -13.75 1.84
CA LEU A 53 16.91 -14.95 2.66
C LEU A 53 18.38 -15.40 2.75
N ALA A 54 18.91 -15.48 3.97
CA ALA A 54 20.28 -15.96 4.22
C ALA A 54 20.48 -17.42 3.77
N HIS A 55 19.46 -18.27 3.95
CA HIS A 55 19.47 -19.65 3.50
C HIS A 55 18.09 -20.08 3.00
N PHE A 56 18.05 -20.62 1.78
CA PHE A 56 16.85 -21.27 1.27
C PHE A 56 16.66 -22.64 1.95
N PRO A 57 15.42 -23.02 2.27
CA PRO A 57 15.14 -24.35 2.77
C PRO A 57 15.49 -25.40 1.70
N ASP A 58 15.99 -26.56 2.11
CA ASP A 58 16.39 -27.62 1.17
C ASP A 58 15.18 -28.31 0.52
N GLU A 59 14.04 -28.29 1.19
CA GLU A 59 12.82 -28.93 0.69
C GLU A 59 12.17 -28.14 -0.45
N THR A 60 11.96 -28.82 -1.58
CA THR A 60 11.37 -28.26 -2.80
C THR A 60 10.02 -27.61 -2.54
N THR A 61 9.18 -28.22 -1.70
CA THR A 61 7.86 -27.69 -1.32
C THR A 61 7.98 -26.34 -0.62
N LEU A 62 8.89 -26.20 0.35
CA LEU A 62 9.12 -24.93 1.03
C LEU A 62 9.69 -23.90 0.05
N ARG A 63 10.61 -24.28 -0.85
CA ARG A 63 11.18 -23.34 -1.84
C ARG A 63 10.09 -22.73 -2.72
N ILE A 64 9.16 -23.54 -3.24
CA ILE A 64 8.05 -23.05 -4.07
C ILE A 64 7.20 -22.03 -3.30
N VAL A 65 6.90 -22.34 -2.04
CA VAL A 65 6.11 -21.49 -1.15
C VAL A 65 6.81 -20.15 -0.86
N TYR A 66 8.12 -20.16 -0.59
CA TYR A 66 8.87 -18.91 -0.39
C TYR A 66 9.02 -18.08 -1.67
N VAL A 67 9.26 -18.72 -2.82
CA VAL A 67 9.37 -18.03 -4.11
C VAL A 67 8.05 -17.38 -4.50
N SER A 68 6.92 -18.07 -4.32
CA SER A 68 5.60 -17.50 -4.61
C SER A 68 5.26 -16.32 -3.70
N MET A 69 5.60 -16.40 -2.41
CA MET A 69 5.48 -15.26 -1.50
C MET A 69 6.36 -14.09 -1.89
N PHE A 70 7.62 -14.34 -2.27
CA PHE A 70 8.53 -13.29 -2.68
C PHE A 70 8.02 -12.56 -3.93
N LEU A 71 7.56 -13.29 -4.94
CA LEU A 71 6.96 -12.70 -6.13
C LEU A 71 5.71 -11.89 -5.79
N THR A 72 4.86 -12.42 -4.90
CA THR A 72 3.66 -11.71 -4.45
C THR A 72 4.00 -10.41 -3.71
N ALA A 73 4.92 -10.48 -2.75
CA ALA A 73 5.39 -9.31 -2.00
C ALA A 73 6.02 -8.26 -2.93
N LEU A 74 6.79 -8.70 -3.92
CA LEU A 74 7.39 -7.82 -4.94
C LEU A 74 6.31 -7.12 -5.77
N LEU A 75 5.30 -7.84 -6.25
CA LEU A 75 4.20 -7.25 -7.01
C LEU A 75 3.41 -6.25 -6.18
N VAL A 76 3.03 -6.62 -4.96
CA VAL A 76 2.28 -5.76 -4.02
C VAL A 76 3.06 -4.48 -3.75
N TYR A 77 4.36 -4.58 -3.48
CA TYR A 77 5.20 -3.40 -3.26
C TYR A 77 5.27 -2.49 -4.48
N ASN A 78 5.51 -3.03 -5.68
CA ASN A 78 5.59 -2.25 -6.90
C ASN A 78 4.28 -1.55 -7.23
N MET A 79 3.15 -2.26 -7.08
CA MET A 79 1.82 -1.67 -7.28
C MET A 79 1.53 -0.58 -6.25
N TYR A 80 1.90 -0.79 -4.99
CA TYR A 80 1.75 0.23 -3.96
C TYR A 80 2.57 1.48 -4.30
N ALA A 81 3.85 1.30 -4.62
CA ALA A 81 4.78 2.37 -4.98
C ALA A 81 4.28 3.15 -6.19
N ALA A 82 3.88 2.47 -7.28
CA ALA A 82 3.31 3.12 -8.46
C ALA A 82 2.06 3.94 -8.11
N SER A 83 1.15 3.38 -7.30
CA SER A 83 -0.06 4.09 -6.89
C SER A 83 0.23 5.29 -5.97
N LEU A 84 1.26 5.20 -5.13
CA LEU A 84 1.67 6.27 -4.23
C LEU A 84 2.32 7.39 -5.02
N ILE A 85 3.24 7.04 -5.93
CA ILE A 85 3.89 7.99 -6.84
C ILE A 85 2.85 8.68 -7.71
N SER A 86 1.86 7.96 -8.24
CA SER A 86 0.78 8.57 -9.02
C SER A 86 -0.01 9.60 -8.21
N ILE A 87 -0.30 9.33 -6.94
CA ILE A 87 -0.99 10.30 -6.07
C ILE A 87 -0.11 11.51 -5.79
N LEU A 88 1.18 11.29 -5.53
CA LEU A 88 2.15 12.36 -5.24
C LEU A 88 2.46 13.22 -6.47
N ALA A 89 2.47 12.62 -7.66
CA ALA A 89 2.79 13.30 -8.91
C ALA A 89 1.64 14.17 -9.43
N VAL A 90 0.39 13.83 -9.11
CA VAL A 90 -0.76 14.65 -9.49
C VAL A 90 -0.95 15.76 -8.45
N TYR A 91 -0.59 16.99 -8.82
CA TYR A 91 -0.97 18.19 -8.07
C TYR A 91 -2.44 18.50 -8.30
N VAL A 92 -3.33 17.92 -7.49
CA VAL A 92 -4.75 18.30 -7.50
C VAL A 92 -4.89 19.62 -6.76
N THR A 93 -4.92 20.74 -7.48
CA THR A 93 -5.48 21.97 -6.93
C THR A 93 -6.97 21.74 -6.69
N TYR A 94 -7.35 21.55 -5.44
CA TYR A 94 -8.76 21.59 -5.06
C TYR A 94 -9.24 23.04 -5.25
N VAL A 95 -9.80 23.32 -6.42
CA VAL A 95 -10.53 24.57 -6.65
C VAL A 95 -11.92 24.33 -6.06
N PRO A 96 -12.32 25.04 -4.98
CA PRO A 96 -13.56 24.74 -4.29
C PRO A 96 -14.82 25.06 -5.09
N TYR A 97 -14.66 25.72 -6.24
CA TYR A 97 -15.75 26.24 -7.05
C TYR A 97 -15.49 25.87 -8.51
N THR A 98 -16.49 25.28 -9.12
CA THR A 98 -16.48 24.89 -10.53
C THR A 98 -17.08 25.98 -11.41
N THR A 99 -17.94 26.83 -10.85
CA THR A 99 -18.58 27.94 -11.56
C THR A 99 -18.31 29.28 -10.87
N LEU A 100 -18.44 30.35 -11.66
CA LEU A 100 -18.28 31.72 -11.17
C LEU A 100 -19.43 32.12 -10.24
N GLU A 101 -20.60 31.51 -10.41
CA GLU A 101 -21.79 31.67 -9.56
C GLU A 101 -21.57 31.05 -8.19
N GLU A 102 -21.10 29.80 -8.11
CA GLU A 102 -20.72 29.15 -6.83
C GLU A 102 -19.66 29.94 -6.08
N PHE A 103 -18.67 30.48 -6.80
CA PHE A 103 -17.64 31.33 -6.21
C PHE A 103 -18.20 32.68 -5.71
N ALA A 104 -19.19 33.24 -6.40
CA ALA A 104 -19.83 34.49 -6.01
C ALA A 104 -20.74 34.33 -4.79
N ASP A 105 -21.45 33.21 -4.71
CA ASP A 105 -22.41 32.90 -3.64
C ASP A 105 -21.72 32.55 -2.31
N ASP A 106 -20.54 31.92 -2.38
CA ASP A 106 -19.75 31.56 -1.20
C ASP A 106 -19.33 32.79 -0.35
N GLY A 107 -19.13 33.96 -0.98
CA GLY A 107 -18.94 35.25 -0.29
C GLY A 107 -17.69 35.37 0.59
N THR A 108 -16.91 34.30 0.82
CA THR A 108 -15.72 34.32 1.66
C THR A 108 -14.50 34.92 0.95
N LYS A 109 -14.53 35.00 -0.38
CA LYS A 109 -13.47 35.55 -1.22
C LYS A 109 -13.97 36.79 -1.98
N LYS A 110 -13.10 37.79 -2.11
CA LYS A 110 -13.43 39.03 -2.83
C LYS A 110 -13.02 38.93 -4.29
N PHE A 111 -13.88 39.41 -5.18
CA PHE A 111 -13.53 39.63 -6.57
C PHE A 111 -12.54 40.78 -6.71
N ALA A 112 -11.45 40.54 -7.43
CA ALA A 112 -10.59 41.60 -7.93
C ALA A 112 -10.87 41.76 -9.42
N VAL A 113 -11.35 42.93 -9.82
CA VAL A 113 -11.57 43.28 -11.23
C VAL A 113 -10.67 44.45 -11.59
N LEU A 114 -10.04 44.38 -12.75
CA LEU A 114 -9.14 45.44 -13.21
C LEU A 114 -9.94 46.72 -13.50
N LYS A 115 -9.58 47.82 -12.83
CA LYS A 115 -10.24 49.11 -12.98
C LYS A 115 -10.07 49.63 -14.42
N GLY A 116 -11.18 49.95 -15.09
CA GLY A 116 -11.19 50.43 -16.49
C GLY A 116 -11.43 49.36 -17.55
N SER A 117 -11.46 48.08 -17.19
CA SER A 117 -11.84 46.98 -18.09
C SER A 117 -13.33 47.05 -18.49
N SER A 118 -13.70 46.39 -19.58
CA SER A 118 -15.10 46.20 -19.97
C SER A 118 -15.89 45.45 -18.90
N THR A 119 -15.29 44.44 -18.28
CA THR A 119 -15.88 43.67 -17.17
C THR A 119 -16.19 44.56 -15.96
N TYR A 120 -15.32 45.52 -15.63
CA TYR A 120 -15.60 46.51 -14.56
C TYR A 120 -16.82 47.39 -14.87
N ARG A 121 -17.11 47.68 -16.15
CA ARG A 121 -18.30 48.46 -16.53
C ARG A 121 -19.59 47.64 -16.54
N MET A 122 -19.49 46.32 -16.73
CA MET A 122 -20.66 45.43 -16.72
C MET A 122 -21.15 45.09 -15.31
N LEU A 123 -20.25 45.13 -14.32
CA LEU A 123 -20.53 44.83 -12.91
C LEU A 123 -20.81 46.08 -12.06
N LYS A 124 -20.71 47.27 -12.64
CA LYS A 124 -21.00 48.56 -12.00
C LYS A 124 -22.41 49.01 -12.35
#